data_AF-A0AAP2FMW8-F1
#
_entry.id   AF-A0AAP2FMW8-F1
#
_cell.length_a   1.000
_cell.length_b   1.000
_cell.length_c   1.000
_cell.angle_alpha   90.00
_cell.angle_beta   90.00
_cell.angle_gamma   90.00
#
_symmetry.space_group_name_H-M   'P 1'
#
loop_
_entity.id
_entity.type
_entity.pdbx_description
1 polymer ?
#
loop_
_entity_poly.entity_id
_entity_poly.type
_entity_poly.pdbx_seq_one_letter_code
_entity_poly.pdbx_strand_id
1 'polypeptide(L)'
;GVMANGDFFDERHGLDWLQNYVQTNLYNLLYTSTTKIPQTDAGVTRLMTNVEASLDQAVNNGLVAPGVWNGGPIGQIQSGDTLTKGYYVYADAVSSQAQSDREARKSPVIQAAIKLAGAIHYGDAQINVVR
;
A
#
# COMPACT_ATOMS: atom_id res chain seq x y z
N GLY A 1 -1.09 -12.68 18.63
CA GLY A 1 0.00 -13.46 19.24
C GLY A 1 1.34 -12.85 18.84
N VAL A 2 2.39 -12.93 19.65
CA VAL A 2 3.67 -12.24 19.37
C VAL A 2 4.66 -13.21 18.72
N MET A 3 5.29 -12.78 17.63
CA MET A 3 6.35 -13.51 16.94
C MET A 3 7.64 -13.50 17.75
N ALA A 4 8.57 -14.41 17.44
CA ALA A 4 9.85 -14.51 18.14
C ALA A 4 10.72 -13.22 18.06
N ASN A 5 10.40 -12.31 17.14
CA ASN A 5 11.06 -11.00 16.98
C ASN A 5 10.32 -9.83 17.66
N GLY A 6 9.20 -10.08 18.35
CA GLY A 6 8.41 -9.05 19.03
C GLY A 6 7.28 -8.44 18.20
N ASP A 7 7.20 -8.71 16.89
CA ASP A 7 6.11 -8.23 16.04
C ASP A 7 4.83 -9.03 16.27
N PHE A 8 3.67 -8.40 16.09
CA PHE A 8 2.41 -9.12 16.21
C PHE A 8 2.17 -10.00 14.96
N PHE A 9 1.74 -11.25 15.20
CA PHE A 9 1.54 -12.26 14.16
C PHE A 9 0.48 -11.84 13.12
N ASP A 10 -0.57 -11.17 13.57
CA ASP A 10 -1.64 -10.62 12.73
C ASP A 10 -1.11 -9.55 11.76
N GLU A 11 -0.15 -8.72 12.18
CA GLU A 11 0.50 -7.76 11.30
C GLU A 11 1.35 -8.46 10.24
N ARG A 12 2.20 -9.43 10.62
CA ARG A 12 3.07 -10.12 9.64
C ARG A 12 2.27 -10.98 8.65
N HIS A 13 1.25 -11.69 9.12
CA HIS A 13 0.41 -12.51 8.25
C HIS A 13 -0.44 -11.65 7.30
N GLY A 14 -1.02 -10.55 7.82
CA GLY A 14 -1.77 -9.60 6.99
C GLY A 14 -0.90 -8.94 5.92
N LEU A 15 0.34 -8.58 6.25
CA LEU A 15 1.29 -8.01 5.30
C LEU A 15 1.72 -9.01 4.21
N ASP A 16 1.95 -10.27 4.56
CA ASP A 16 2.30 -11.32 3.59
C ASP A 16 1.14 -11.60 2.62
N TRP A 17 -0.09 -11.67 3.15
CA TRP A 17 -1.31 -11.71 2.33
C TRP A 17 -1.39 -10.51 1.39
N LEU A 18 -1.18 -9.29 1.89
CA LEU A 18 -1.27 -8.07 1.09
C LEU A 18 -0.25 -8.07 -0.05
N GLN A 19 1.00 -8.46 0.24
CA GLN A 19 2.05 -8.56 -0.78
C GLN A 19 1.65 -9.55 -1.88
N ASN A 20 1.21 -10.75 -1.49
CA ASN A 20 0.78 -11.77 -2.45
C ASN A 20 -0.40 -11.28 -3.29
N TYR A 21 -1.40 -10.68 -2.65
CA TYR A 21 -2.61 -10.19 -3.29
C TYR A 21 -2.34 -9.09 -4.33
N VAL A 22 -1.51 -8.09 -3.96
CA VAL A 22 -1.09 -7.03 -4.89
C VAL A 22 -0.32 -7.62 -6.07
N GLN A 23 0.63 -8.53 -5.83
CA GLN A 23 1.41 -9.15 -6.90
C GLN A 23 0.54 -9.98 -7.86
N THR A 24 -0.38 -10.77 -7.33
CA THR A 24 -1.32 -11.57 -8.14
C THR A 24 -2.23 -10.68 -8.97
N ASN A 25 -2.79 -9.61 -8.40
CA ASN A 25 -3.65 -8.69 -9.14
C ASN A 25 -2.92 -7.93 -10.25
N LEU A 26 -1.68 -7.48 -9.96
CA LEU A 26 -0.85 -6.80 -10.95
C LEU A 26 -0.46 -7.73 -12.10
N TYR A 27 -0.10 -8.98 -11.78
CA TYR A 27 0.17 -10.01 -12.79
C TYR A 27 -1.07 -10.31 -13.64
N ASN A 28 -2.24 -10.48 -13.01
CA ASN A 28 -3.49 -10.74 -13.70
C ASN A 28 -3.86 -9.58 -14.64
N LEU A 29 -3.64 -8.33 -14.23
CA LEU A 29 -3.85 -7.18 -15.10
C LEU A 29 -2.96 -7.23 -16.34
N LEU A 30 -1.67 -7.56 -16.18
CA LEU A 30 -0.74 -7.67 -17.30
C LEU A 30 -1.09 -8.85 -18.22
N TYR A 31 -1.50 -9.97 -17.65
CA TYR A 31 -1.81 -11.20 -18.37
C TYR A 31 -3.13 -11.13 -19.15
N THR A 32 -4.18 -10.58 -18.53
CA THR A 32 -5.53 -10.50 -19.12
C THR A 32 -5.71 -9.32 -20.07
N SER A 33 -4.79 -8.36 -20.07
CA SER A 33 -4.85 -7.21 -20.97
C SER A 33 -4.65 -7.67 -22.43
N THR A 34 -5.74 -7.70 -23.19
CA THR A 34 -5.77 -8.11 -24.60
C THR A 34 -4.96 -7.17 -25.51
N THR A 35 -4.69 -5.95 -25.04
CA THR A 35 -3.78 -4.99 -25.66
C THR A 35 -2.60 -4.73 -24.73
N LYS A 36 -1.42 -4.45 -25.28
CA LYS A 36 -0.26 -4.05 -24.46
C LYS A 36 -0.63 -2.85 -23.59
N ILE A 37 -0.29 -2.87 -22.30
CA ILE A 37 -0.32 -1.64 -21.50
C ILE A 37 0.80 -0.74 -22.05
N PRO A 38 0.47 0.45 -22.57
CA PRO A 38 1.47 1.32 -23.17
C PRO A 38 2.44 1.84 -22.10
N GLN A 39 3.72 2.01 -22.45
CA GLN A 39 4.71 2.68 -21.60
C GLN A 39 4.50 4.19 -21.65
N THR A 40 3.37 4.64 -21.12
CA THR A 40 2.99 6.04 -20.98
C THR A 40 2.52 6.27 -19.55
N ASP A 41 2.49 7.53 -19.11
CA ASP A 41 2.02 7.85 -17.76
C ASP A 41 0.59 7.32 -17.51
N ALA A 42 -0.29 7.39 -18.53
CA ALA A 42 -1.62 6.78 -18.45
C ALA A 42 -1.61 5.25 -18.28
N GLY A 43 -0.62 4.56 -18.87
CA GLY A 43 -0.42 3.13 -18.65
C GLY A 43 0.03 2.82 -17.22
N VAL A 44 0.92 3.65 -16.66
CA VAL A 44 1.37 3.54 -15.26
C VAL A 44 0.23 3.85 -14.29
N THR A 45 -0.61 4.85 -14.59
CA THR A 45 -1.83 5.13 -13.81
C THR A 45 -2.74 3.91 -13.75
N ARG A 46 -2.90 3.14 -14.84
CA ARG A 46 -3.70 1.90 -14.80
C ARG A 46 -3.12 0.86 -13.83
N LEU A 47 -1.79 0.74 -13.76
CA LEU A 47 -1.14 -0.15 -12.79
C LEU A 47 -1.35 0.36 -11.36
N MET A 48 -1.20 1.67 -11.13
CA MET A 48 -1.46 2.29 -9.83
C MET A 48 -2.90 2.05 -9.37
N THR A 49 -3.90 2.25 -10.24
CA THR A 49 -5.32 2.00 -9.91
C THR A 49 -5.57 0.54 -9.50
N ASN A 50 -4.85 -0.42 -10.09
CA ASN A 50 -4.96 -1.83 -9.67
C ASN A 50 -4.34 -2.09 -8.29
N VAL A 51 -3.23 -1.42 -7.98
CA VAL A 51 -2.64 -1.42 -6.63
C VAL A 51 -3.60 -0.78 -5.63
N GLU A 52 -4.19 0.38 -5.95
CA GLU A 52 -5.19 1.04 -5.11
C GLU A 52 -6.40 0.15 -4.84
N ALA A 53 -6.93 -0.55 -5.85
CA ALA A 53 -8.04 -1.50 -5.66
C ALA A 53 -7.66 -2.65 -4.70
N SER A 54 -6.40 -3.09 -4.74
CA SER A 54 -5.90 -4.11 -3.81
C SER A 54 -5.78 -3.57 -2.38
N LEU A 55 -5.40 -2.29 -2.23
CA LEU A 55 -5.33 -1.60 -0.94
C LEU A 55 -6.71 -1.26 -0.38
N ASP A 56 -7.69 -0.94 -1.23
CA ASP A 56 -9.09 -0.79 -0.82
C ASP A 56 -9.62 -2.10 -0.23
N GLN A 57 -9.25 -3.25 -0.80
CA GLN A 57 -9.58 -4.54 -0.19
C GLN A 57 -8.90 -4.75 1.17
N ALA A 58 -7.66 -4.26 1.34
CA ALA A 58 -6.97 -4.30 2.63
C ALA A 58 -7.66 -3.41 3.68
N VAL A 59 -8.22 -2.26 3.27
CA VAL A 59 -9.05 -1.40 4.13
C VAL A 59 -10.34 -2.12 4.51
N ASN A 60 -11.05 -2.72 3.56
CA ASN A 60 -12.27 -3.48 3.82
C ASN A 60 -12.03 -4.66 4.76
N ASN A 61 -10.86 -5.30 4.68
CA ASN A 61 -10.46 -6.39 5.56
C ASN A 61 -9.98 -5.92 6.94
N GLY A 62 -9.93 -4.61 7.20
CA GLY A 62 -9.52 -4.03 8.48
C GLY A 62 -8.00 -4.05 8.72
N LEU A 63 -7.19 -4.36 7.71
CA LEU A 63 -5.72 -4.34 7.81
C LEU A 63 -5.18 -2.91 7.72
N VAL A 64 -5.79 -2.08 6.88
CA VAL A 64 -5.37 -0.70 6.61
C VAL A 64 -6.46 0.25 7.11
N ALA A 65 -6.08 1.36 7.72
CA ALA A 65 -7.05 2.37 8.17
C ALA A 65 -6.47 3.79 8.07
N PRO A 66 -7.34 4.82 8.04
CA PRO A 66 -6.90 6.20 8.01
C PRO A 66 -5.99 6.55 9.18
N GLY A 67 -5.00 7.41 8.93
CA GLY A 67 -4.12 7.88 9.99
C GLY A 67 -2.95 8.71 9.48
N VAL A 68 -2.07 9.09 10.41
CA VAL A 68 -0.91 9.94 10.11
C VAL A 68 0.25 9.10 9.58
N TRP A 69 0.81 9.53 8.46
CA TRP A 69 2.04 8.99 7.92
C TRP A 69 3.23 9.47 8.75
N ASN A 70 4.00 8.52 9.29
CA ASN A 70 5.18 8.82 10.11
C ASN A 70 6.49 8.39 9.42
N GLY A 71 6.41 7.92 8.17
CA GLY A 71 7.57 7.48 7.40
C GLY A 71 8.27 8.62 6.66
N GLY A 72 9.27 8.25 5.85
CA GLY A 72 9.99 9.19 4.99
C GLY A 72 9.12 9.77 3.85
N PRO A 73 9.62 10.79 3.14
CA PRO A 73 8.89 11.39 2.02
C PRO A 73 8.70 10.40 0.88
N ILE A 74 7.49 10.34 0.32
CA ILE A 74 7.14 9.52 -0.85
C ILE A 74 6.26 10.35 -1.77
N GLY A 75 6.67 10.59 -3.01
CA GLY A 75 5.91 11.43 -3.94
C GLY A 75 5.64 12.81 -3.35
N GLN A 76 4.36 13.11 -3.10
CA GLN A 76 3.92 14.39 -2.50
C GLN A 76 3.69 14.34 -0.99
N ILE A 77 3.79 13.16 -0.35
CA ILE A 77 3.54 13.05 1.08
C ILE A 77 4.82 13.20 1.90
N GLN A 78 4.69 13.82 3.06
CA GLN A 78 5.73 14.03 4.06
C GLN A 78 5.30 13.42 5.41
N SER A 79 6.27 13.25 6.31
CA SER A 79 5.97 12.83 7.69
C SER A 79 5.05 13.87 8.35
N GLY A 80 3.96 13.41 8.97
CA GLY A 80 2.91 14.25 9.54
C GLY A 80 1.67 14.38 8.65
N ASP A 81 1.73 13.99 7.37
CA ASP A 81 0.56 14.05 6.49
C ASP A 81 -0.49 13.00 6.85
N THR A 82 -1.75 13.36 6.68
CA THR A 82 -2.88 12.45 6.94
C THR A 82 -3.22 11.64 5.70
N LEU A 83 -3.14 10.32 5.81
CA LEU A 83 -3.61 9.38 4.81
C LEU A 83 -5.09 9.08 5.06
N THR A 84 -5.99 9.84 4.45
CA THR A 84 -7.44 9.72 4.69
C THR A 84 -8.02 8.36 4.26
N LYS A 85 -7.42 7.70 3.27
CA LYS A 85 -7.78 6.33 2.87
C LYS A 85 -7.00 5.25 3.63
N GLY A 86 -6.04 5.65 4.46
CA GLY A 86 -5.05 4.76 5.07
C GLY A 86 -3.89 4.39 4.16
N TYR A 87 -3.89 4.80 2.89
CA TYR A 87 -2.77 4.57 1.97
C TYR A 87 -2.61 5.71 0.96
N TYR A 88 -1.43 5.78 0.33
CA TYR A 88 -1.10 6.66 -0.79
C TYR A 88 -0.20 5.91 -1.78
N VAL A 89 -0.61 5.83 -3.05
CA VAL A 89 0.14 5.16 -4.11
C VAL A 89 0.77 6.21 -5.02
N TYR A 90 2.04 6.02 -5.35
CA TYR A 90 2.84 6.92 -6.17
C TYR A 90 3.72 6.15 -7.14
N ALA A 91 3.90 6.69 -8.33
CA ALA A 91 4.93 6.25 -9.27
C ALA A 91 5.49 7.48 -9.97
N ASP A 92 6.79 7.48 -10.25
CA ASP A 92 7.40 8.55 -11.03
C ASP A 92 6.93 8.50 -12.50
N ALA A 93 7.01 9.67 -13.17
CA ALA A 93 6.69 9.78 -14.59
C ALA A 93 7.59 8.87 -15.44
N VAL A 94 7.05 8.32 -16.53
CA VAL A 94 7.83 7.49 -17.47
C VAL A 94 8.98 8.29 -18.09
N SER A 95 8.87 9.61 -18.12
CA SER A 95 9.93 10.50 -18.60
C SER A 95 11.16 10.55 -17.70
N SER A 96 11.04 10.32 -16.38
CA SER A 96 12.16 10.35 -15.43
C SER A 96 12.91 9.02 -15.32
N GLN A 97 12.39 7.96 -15.94
CA GLN A 97 13.07 6.66 -15.98
C GLN A 97 14.31 6.67 -16.87
N ALA A 98 15.31 5.87 -16.47
CA ALA A 98 16.48 5.57 -17.30
C ALA A 98 16.05 4.98 -18.65
N GLN A 99 16.70 5.43 -19.73
CA GLN A 99 16.39 4.96 -21.08
C GLN A 99 16.52 3.44 -21.21
N SER A 100 17.55 2.84 -20.59
CA SER A 100 17.77 1.38 -20.57
C SER A 100 16.59 0.61 -19.98
N ASP A 101 15.93 1.14 -18.96
CA ASP A 101 14.77 0.47 -18.33
C ASP A 101 13.50 0.60 -19.20
N ARG A 102 13.34 1.70 -19.94
CA ARG A 102 12.26 1.86 -20.92
C ARG A 102 12.41 0.92 -22.11
N GLU A 103 13.64 0.76 -22.59
CA GLU A 103 13.98 -0.19 -23.65
C GLU A 103 13.73 -1.63 -23.20
N ALA A 104 14.06 -1.94 -21.94
CA ALA A 104 13.73 -3.22 -21.29
C ALA A 104 12.24 -3.36 -20.90
N ARG A 105 11.40 -2.35 -21.19
CA ARG A 105 9.95 -2.33 -20.94
C ARG A 105 9.58 -2.51 -19.46
N LYS A 106 10.36 -1.94 -18.55
CA LYS A 106 10.08 -1.97 -17.12
C LYS A 106 9.22 -0.78 -16.72
N SER A 107 8.12 -1.05 -16.01
CA SER A 107 7.32 0.01 -15.38
C SER A 107 8.16 0.80 -14.38
N PRO A 108 7.87 2.11 -14.18
CA PRO A 108 8.36 2.83 -13.00
C PRO A 108 8.02 2.07 -11.73
N VAL A 109 8.88 2.21 -10.72
CA VAL A 109 8.63 1.61 -9.41
C VAL A 109 7.38 2.25 -8.83
N ILE A 110 6.36 1.42 -8.59
CA ILE A 110 5.16 1.84 -7.88
C ILE A 110 5.45 1.70 -6.39
N GLN A 111 5.33 2.80 -5.67
CA GLN A 111 5.52 2.90 -4.24
C GLN A 111 4.16 3.13 -3.57
N ALA A 112 3.95 2.51 -2.41
CA ALA A 112 2.75 2.72 -1.62
C ALA A 112 3.13 3.01 -0.17
N ALA A 113 2.70 4.16 0.34
CA ALA A 113 2.70 4.45 1.77
C ALA A 113 1.42 3.89 2.37
N ILE A 114 1.51 3.07 3.42
CA ILE A 114 0.37 2.35 3.99
C ILE A 114 0.39 2.53 5.50
N LYS A 115 -0.77 2.89 6.06
CA LYS A 115 -1.03 2.97 7.49
C LYS A 115 -1.85 1.76 7.92
N LEU A 116 -1.22 0.89 8.72
CA LEU A 116 -1.91 -0.22 9.34
C LEU A 116 -2.93 0.27 10.37
N ALA A 117 -4.07 -0.42 10.46
CA ALA A 117 -5.13 -0.11 11.42
C ALA A 117 -4.68 -0.30 12.88
N GLY A 118 -3.67 -1.15 13.10
CA GLY A 118 -3.22 -1.57 14.42
C GLY A 118 -4.23 -2.49 15.10
N ALA A 119 -3.79 -3.19 16.14
CA ALA A 119 -4.65 -4.06 16.95
C ALA A 119 -4.47 -3.73 18.44
N ILE A 120 -5.59 -3.64 19.17
CA ILE A 120 -5.58 -3.45 20.63
C ILE A 120 -5.36 -4.82 21.28
N HIS A 121 -4.19 -5.00 21.89
CA HIS A 121 -3.82 -6.27 22.55
C HIS A 121 -3.85 -6.21 24.08
N TYR A 122 -3.87 -5.00 24.66
CA TYR A 122 -3.98 -4.76 26.10
C TYR A 122 -4.85 -3.53 26.34
N GLY A 123 -5.63 -3.53 27.42
CA GLY A 123 -6.46 -2.39 27.80
C GLY A 123 -6.75 -2.38 29.29
N ASP A 124 -6.60 -1.22 29.92
CA ASP A 124 -7.00 -0.96 31.29
C ASP A 124 -8.26 -0.08 31.29
N ALA A 125 -9.20 -0.35 32.20
CA ALA A 125 -10.42 0.43 32.36
C ALA A 125 -10.44 1.07 33.76
N GLN A 126 -10.52 2.40 33.80
CA GLN A 126 -10.74 3.15 35.03
C GLN A 126 -12.21 3.54 35.13
N ILE A 127 -12.87 3.15 36.23
CA ILE A 127 -14.26 3.49 36.52
C ILE A 127 -14.28 4.42 37.73
N ASN A 128 -14.71 5.66 37.53
CA ASN A 128 -14.87 6.64 38.58
C ASN A 128 -16.38 6.85 38.84
N VAL A 129 -16.80 6.73 40.11
CA VAL A 129 -18.20 6.93 40.52
C VAL A 129 -18.26 8.13 41.46
N VAL A 130 -19.18 9.05 41.19
CA VAL A 130 -19.52 10.19 42.04
C VAL A 130 -20.96 10.02 42.52
N ARG A 131 -21.26 10.45 43.76
CA ARG A 131 -22.61 10.43 44.31
C ARG A 131 -23.30 11.78 44.13
#